data_AF-A0A6L7VY09-F1
#
_entry.id   AF-A0A6L7VY09-F1
#
_cell.length_a   1.000
_cell.length_b   1.000
_cell.length_c   1.000
_cell.angle_alpha   90.00
_cell.angle_beta   90.00
_cell.angle_gamma   90.00
#
_symmetry.space_group_name_H-M   'P 1'
#
loop_
_entity.id
_entity.type
_entity.pdbx_description
1 polymer ?
#
loop_
_entity_poly.entity_id
_entity_poly.type
_entity_poly.pdbx_seq_one_letter_code
_entity_poly.pdbx_strand_id
1 'polypeptide(L)'
;MLVKRKVRRKKLTRNDVIYIMWMLINFLEERLMDRNTNFDKTMNTIIGRGAVSEGHFQIAAGVRVDGILKGELESSGTLIVGKSGVIEANVKVRDALISGRIVGNLVAEEKVHLQSQATFIGKIQTGVLIVEDGAVFKADCDAGSDIQGVDRLSDETEEVQREEA
;
A
#
# COMPACT_ATOMS: atom_id res chain seq x y z
N MET A 1 -55.12 -7.61 11.30
CA MET A 1 -55.04 -6.14 11.34
C MET A 1 -53.84 -5.73 10.48
N LEU A 2 -54.04 -5.26 9.24
CA LEU A 2 -52.97 -5.05 8.25
C LEU A 2 -53.01 -3.59 7.77
N VAL A 3 -52.03 -2.79 8.21
CA VAL A 3 -51.92 -1.36 7.88
C VAL A 3 -51.29 -1.23 6.49
N LYS A 4 -52.11 -1.04 5.45
CA LYS A 4 -51.63 -0.71 4.10
C LYS A 4 -51.11 0.73 4.09
N ARG A 5 -49.79 0.92 4.26
CA ARG A 5 -49.13 2.21 4.02
C ARG A 5 -49.19 2.55 2.53
N LYS A 6 -50.07 3.48 2.18
CA LYS A 6 -50.27 4.01 0.83
C LYS A 6 -49.08 4.90 0.46
N VAL A 7 -48.13 4.37 -0.31
CA VAL A 7 -47.00 5.15 -0.84
C VAL A 7 -47.53 6.09 -1.91
N ARG A 8 -47.68 7.38 -1.57
CA ARG A 8 -48.02 8.45 -2.52
C ARG A 8 -46.83 8.66 -3.45
N ARG A 9 -46.93 8.21 -4.71
CA ARG A 9 -45.97 8.58 -5.77
C ARG A 9 -46.13 10.08 -6.06
N LYS A 10 -45.23 10.91 -5.55
CA LYS A 10 -45.12 12.32 -5.97
C LYS A 10 -44.66 12.34 -7.42
N LYS A 11 -45.32 13.13 -8.28
CA LYS A 11 -44.86 13.37 -9.66
C LYS A 11 -43.57 14.19 -9.59
N LEU A 12 -42.45 13.57 -9.96
CA LEU A 12 -41.16 14.24 -10.13
C LEU A 12 -41.30 15.29 -11.24
N THR A 13 -40.96 16.54 -10.95
CA THR A 13 -40.92 17.61 -11.96
C THR A 13 -39.64 17.51 -12.80
N ARG A 14 -39.59 18.15 -13.98
CA ARG A 14 -38.38 18.12 -14.84
C ARG A 14 -37.12 18.58 -14.10
N ASN A 15 -37.26 19.51 -13.16
CA ASN A 15 -36.14 19.99 -12.35
C ASN A 15 -35.71 18.96 -11.29
N ASP A 16 -36.65 18.24 -10.66
CA ASP A 16 -36.32 17.17 -9.70
C ASP A 16 -35.55 16.03 -10.36
N VAL A 17 -35.87 15.69 -11.62
CA VAL A 17 -35.13 14.66 -12.38
C VAL A 17 -33.71 15.13 -12.70
N ILE A 18 -33.51 16.42 -13.02
CA ILE A 18 -32.17 16.98 -13.26
C ILE A 18 -31.35 16.97 -11.97
N TYR A 19 -31.93 17.35 -10.83
CA TYR A 19 -31.24 17.28 -9.55
C TYR A 19 -30.93 15.85 -9.11
N ILE A 20 -31.85 14.90 -9.30
CA ILE A 20 -31.58 13.49 -8.96
C ILE A 20 -30.56 12.89 -9.92
N MET A 21 -30.57 13.26 -11.21
CA MET A 21 -29.56 12.85 -12.18
C MET A 21 -28.19 13.47 -11.83
N TRP A 22 -28.15 14.76 -11.49
CA TRP A 22 -26.93 15.45 -11.07
C TRP A 22 -26.40 14.93 -9.73
N MET A 23 -27.29 14.59 -8.80
CA MET A 23 -26.96 13.92 -7.55
C MET A 23 -26.49 12.49 -7.80
N LEU A 24 -27.10 11.74 -8.73
CA LEU A 24 -26.62 10.40 -9.11
C LEU A 24 -25.28 10.46 -9.85
N ILE A 25 -25.04 11.49 -10.65
CA ILE A 25 -23.76 11.72 -11.34
C ILE A 25 -22.69 12.08 -10.30
N ASN A 26 -22.95 13.05 -9.39
CA ASN A 26 -22.04 13.36 -8.27
C ASN A 26 -21.83 12.16 -7.34
N PHE A 27 -22.88 11.39 -7.04
CA PHE A 27 -22.83 10.22 -6.16
C PHE A 27 -22.18 9.00 -6.82
N LEU A 28 -22.16 8.93 -8.15
CA LEU A 28 -21.32 7.99 -8.90
C LEU A 28 -19.86 8.46 -8.96
N GLU A 29 -19.61 9.76 -9.10
CA GLU A 29 -18.27 10.36 -9.10
C GLU A 29 -17.58 10.21 -7.74
N GLU A 30 -18.27 10.42 -6.61
CA GLU A 30 -17.71 10.24 -5.26
C GLU A 30 -17.37 8.77 -4.93
N ARG A 31 -17.96 7.80 -5.64
CA ARG A 31 -17.73 6.37 -5.39
C ARG A 31 -16.56 5.79 -6.19
N LEU A 32 -15.93 6.61 -7.03
CA LEU A 32 -14.73 6.26 -7.78
C LEU A 32 -13.50 6.95 -7.18
N MET A 33 -13.35 6.89 -5.85
CA MET A 33 -12.05 7.17 -5.23
C MET A 33 -11.14 5.95 -5.37
N ASP A 34 -10.28 6.04 -6.38
CA ASP A 34 -8.91 5.55 -6.47
C ASP A 34 -8.57 4.25 -5.74
N ARG A 35 -8.86 3.13 -6.41
CA ARG A 35 -8.12 1.87 -6.17
C ARG A 35 -6.70 1.87 -6.71
N ASN A 36 -6.25 2.94 -7.35
CA ASN A 36 -4.85 3.07 -7.74
C ASN A 36 -4.15 3.97 -6.73
N THR A 37 -3.50 3.29 -5.78
CA THR A 37 -2.23 3.71 -5.19
C THR A 37 -1.68 5.01 -5.76
N ASN A 38 -1.62 6.06 -4.94
CA ASN A 38 -1.02 7.37 -5.22
C ASN A 38 0.51 7.27 -5.47
N PHE A 39 0.94 6.40 -6.40
CA PHE A 39 2.33 6.25 -6.85
C PHE A 39 2.70 7.32 -7.89
N ASP A 40 1.74 8.13 -8.37
CA ASP A 40 1.95 9.11 -9.44
C ASP A 40 2.18 10.55 -8.92
N LYS A 41 2.78 10.69 -7.73
CA LYS A 41 3.38 11.96 -7.34
C LYS A 41 4.64 12.14 -8.19
N THR A 42 4.57 13.03 -9.18
CA THR A 42 5.65 13.51 -10.08
C THR A 42 7.01 12.86 -9.80
N MET A 43 7.29 11.77 -10.52
CA MET A 43 8.58 11.08 -10.47
C MET A 43 9.63 11.99 -11.09
N ASN A 44 10.51 12.55 -10.25
CA ASN A 44 11.51 13.52 -10.69
C ASN A 44 12.86 12.86 -10.99
N THR A 45 13.15 11.70 -10.40
CA THR A 45 14.45 11.05 -10.51
C THR A 45 14.30 9.60 -10.95
N ILE A 46 15.00 9.24 -12.02
CA ILE A 46 15.03 7.88 -12.57
C ILE A 46 16.48 7.45 -12.67
N ILE A 47 16.81 6.36 -11.98
CA ILE A 47 18.09 5.66 -12.09
C ILE A 47 17.89 4.50 -13.05
N GLY A 48 18.38 4.67 -14.28
CA GLY A 48 18.21 3.71 -15.36
C GLY A 48 19.00 2.41 -15.17
N ARG A 49 18.69 1.42 -16.02
CA ARG A 49 19.43 0.16 -16.08
C ARG A 49 20.89 0.42 -16.45
N GLY A 50 21.82 -0.17 -15.68
CA GLY A 50 23.26 0.00 -15.86
C GLY A 50 23.87 1.21 -15.15
N ALA A 51 23.05 2.07 -14.53
CA ALA A 51 23.56 3.09 -13.63
C ALA A 51 23.96 2.46 -12.29
N VAL A 52 25.15 2.82 -11.80
CA VAL A 52 25.63 2.50 -10.46
C VAL A 52 25.80 3.82 -9.73
N SER A 53 24.98 4.03 -8.71
CA SER A 53 24.95 5.26 -7.93
C SER A 53 25.39 4.95 -6.52
N GLU A 54 26.51 5.52 -6.09
CA GLU A 54 27.07 5.32 -4.74
C GLU A 54 27.19 6.67 -4.03
N GLY A 55 26.67 6.77 -2.80
CA GLY A 55 26.76 7.98 -1.99
C GLY A 55 25.50 8.25 -1.16
N HIS A 56 25.28 9.53 -0.86
CA HIS A 56 24.12 10.03 -0.14
C HIS A 56 23.15 10.73 -1.09
N PHE A 57 21.90 10.30 -1.11
CA PHE A 57 20.86 10.82 -2.01
C PHE A 57 19.72 11.42 -1.21
N GLN A 58 19.47 12.73 -1.38
CA GLN A 58 18.33 13.42 -0.81
C GLN A 58 17.39 13.89 -1.92
N ILE A 59 16.18 13.33 -1.95
CA ILE A 59 15.23 13.55 -3.04
C ILE A 59 13.87 13.95 -2.45
N ALA A 60 13.44 15.19 -2.66
CA ALA A 60 12.16 15.67 -2.13
C ALA A 60 10.90 15.06 -2.80
N ALA A 61 11.08 14.36 -3.92
CA ALA A 61 10.01 13.80 -4.76
C ALA A 61 10.17 12.28 -4.95
N GLY A 62 9.33 11.69 -5.82
CA GLY A 62 9.40 10.27 -6.14
C GLY A 62 10.67 9.90 -6.90
N VAL A 63 11.20 8.71 -6.60
CA VAL A 63 12.41 8.16 -7.21
C VAL A 63 12.14 6.76 -7.74
N ARG A 64 12.58 6.51 -8.98
CA ARG A 64 12.53 5.20 -9.61
C ARG A 64 13.95 4.64 -9.78
N VAL A 65 14.17 3.41 -9.36
CA VAL A 65 15.47 2.73 -9.42
C VAL A 65 15.34 1.43 -10.21
N ASP A 66 15.91 1.40 -11.42
CA ASP A 66 16.06 0.20 -12.26
C ASP A 66 17.54 -0.26 -12.37
N GLY A 67 18.46 0.38 -11.63
CA GLY A 67 19.90 0.10 -11.60
C GLY A 67 20.41 -0.34 -10.21
N ILE A 68 21.71 -0.10 -9.94
CA ILE A 68 22.34 -0.40 -8.64
C ILE A 68 22.46 0.89 -7.83
N LEU A 69 21.91 0.91 -6.62
CA LEU A 69 22.05 2.01 -5.68
C LEU A 69 22.73 1.52 -4.40
N LYS A 70 23.81 2.18 -3.98
CA LYS A 70 24.49 1.90 -2.72
C LYS A 70 24.68 3.15 -1.87
N GLY A 71 24.61 2.99 -0.55
CA GLY A 71 24.83 4.07 0.40
C GLY A 71 23.57 4.44 1.18
N GLU A 72 23.14 5.69 1.08
CA GLU A 72 21.99 6.21 1.84
C GLU A 72 21.03 6.95 0.92
N LEU A 73 19.74 6.64 1.04
CA LEU A 73 18.67 7.27 0.26
C LEU A 73 17.59 7.79 1.19
N GLU A 74 17.38 9.10 1.16
CA GLU A 74 16.30 9.78 1.87
C GLU A 74 15.38 10.44 0.85
N SER A 75 14.10 10.05 0.89
CA SER A 75 13.07 10.66 0.04
C SER A 75 11.79 10.91 0.80
N SER A 76 11.22 12.11 0.65
CA SER A 76 9.88 12.44 1.18
C SER A 76 8.74 11.98 0.25
N GLY A 77 9.08 11.31 -0.84
CA GLY A 77 8.15 10.82 -1.84
C GLY A 77 8.06 9.31 -1.84
N THR A 78 7.76 8.79 -3.03
CA THR A 78 7.57 7.38 -3.26
C THR A 78 8.77 6.77 -3.95
N LEU A 79 9.29 5.68 -3.40
CA LEU A 79 10.35 4.89 -4.03
C LEU A 79 9.76 3.74 -4.83
N ILE A 80 10.15 3.65 -6.10
CA ILE A 80 9.80 2.53 -6.99
C ILE A 80 11.08 1.80 -7.36
N VAL A 81 11.21 0.54 -6.95
CA VAL A 81 12.32 -0.33 -7.34
C VAL A 81 11.84 -1.25 -8.43
N GLY A 82 12.36 -1.09 -9.65
CA GLY A 82 12.03 -1.96 -10.76
C GLY A 82 12.61 -3.37 -10.59
N LYS A 83 12.21 -4.29 -11.47
CA LYS A 83 12.62 -5.71 -11.42
C LYS A 83 14.13 -5.93 -11.50
N SER A 84 14.83 -5.06 -12.23
CA SER A 84 16.29 -5.07 -12.35
C SER A 84 17.00 -4.23 -11.29
N GLY A 85 16.24 -3.54 -10.44
CA GLY A 85 16.78 -2.67 -9.40
C GLY A 85 17.39 -3.48 -8.26
N VAL A 86 18.60 -3.11 -7.88
CA VAL A 86 19.32 -3.65 -6.72
C VAL A 86 19.68 -2.49 -5.81
N ILE A 87 19.16 -2.50 -4.58
CA ILE A 87 19.45 -1.47 -3.58
C ILE A 87 20.21 -2.10 -2.42
N GLU A 88 21.43 -1.62 -2.18
CA GLU A 88 22.28 -2.00 -1.04
C GLU A 88 22.53 -0.75 -0.19
N ALA A 89 21.49 -0.31 0.51
CA ALA A 89 21.48 1.00 1.15
C ALA A 89 20.54 1.08 2.36
N ASN A 90 20.74 2.11 3.18
CA ASN A 90 19.72 2.55 4.14
C ASN A 90 18.75 3.47 3.42
N VAL A 91 17.48 3.11 3.44
CA VAL A 91 16.43 3.79 2.69
C VAL A 91 15.39 4.34 3.65
N LYS A 92 15.13 5.65 3.59
CA LYS A 92 14.05 6.32 4.32
C LYS A 92 13.09 6.97 3.33
N VAL A 93 11.86 6.50 3.30
CA VAL A 93 10.84 6.91 2.32
C VAL A 93 9.46 7.07 2.96
N ARG A 94 8.52 7.73 2.28
CA ARG A 94 7.13 7.73 2.72
C ARG A 94 6.41 6.45 2.29
N ASP A 95 6.51 6.16 1.01
CA ASP A 95 5.91 4.98 0.36
C ASP A 95 6.99 4.20 -0.39
N ALA A 96 6.92 2.86 -0.36
CA ALA A 96 7.83 2.00 -1.12
C ALA A 96 7.06 0.98 -1.97
N LEU A 97 7.39 0.90 -3.26
CA LEU A 97 6.99 -0.17 -4.17
C LEU A 97 8.24 -0.90 -4.64
N ILE A 98 8.28 -2.20 -4.37
CA ILE A 98 9.47 -3.00 -4.59
C ILE A 98 9.10 -4.15 -5.53
N SER A 99 9.70 -4.16 -6.73
CA SER A 99 9.63 -5.29 -7.67
C SER A 99 10.97 -6.02 -7.82
N GLY A 100 12.06 -5.45 -7.29
CA GLY A 100 13.43 -5.94 -7.44
C GLY A 100 14.03 -6.46 -6.14
N ARG A 101 15.34 -6.28 -5.96
CA ARG A 101 16.08 -6.76 -4.78
C ARG A 101 16.54 -5.60 -3.90
N ILE A 102 16.29 -5.70 -2.60
CA ILE A 102 16.78 -4.76 -1.60
C ILE A 102 17.51 -5.52 -0.51
N VAL A 103 18.70 -5.04 -0.15
CA VAL A 103 19.51 -5.51 0.96
C VAL A 103 19.88 -4.31 1.83
N GLY A 104 19.33 -4.24 3.05
CA GLY A 104 19.59 -3.11 3.94
C GLY A 104 18.45 -2.80 4.89
N ASN A 105 18.47 -1.59 5.44
CA ASN A 105 17.41 -1.10 6.32
C ASN A 105 16.44 -0.24 5.52
N LEU A 106 15.14 -0.55 5.61
CA LEU A 106 14.08 0.23 4.97
C LEU A 106 13.15 0.80 6.05
N VAL A 107 13.08 2.12 6.12
CA VAL A 107 12.13 2.84 6.96
C VAL A 107 11.12 3.52 6.05
N ALA A 108 9.87 3.09 6.14
CA ALA A 108 8.77 3.63 5.37
C ALA A 108 7.68 4.19 6.29
N GLU A 109 7.37 5.48 6.16
CA GLU A 109 6.43 6.15 7.09
C GLU A 109 5.00 5.62 6.97
N GLU A 110 4.50 5.42 5.75
CA GLU A 110 3.12 5.00 5.50
C GLU A 110 3.03 3.51 5.13
N LYS A 111 3.57 3.16 3.96
CA LYS A 111 3.32 1.85 3.34
C LYS A 111 4.50 1.28 2.58
N VAL A 112 4.72 -0.03 2.73
CA VAL A 112 5.59 -0.82 1.87
C VAL A 112 4.78 -1.85 1.10
N HIS A 113 5.00 -1.91 -0.20
CA HIS A 113 4.40 -2.87 -1.10
C HIS A 113 5.50 -3.70 -1.79
N LEU A 114 5.58 -4.98 -1.40
CA LEU A 114 6.43 -5.98 -2.02
C LEU A 114 5.63 -6.71 -3.10
N GLN A 115 6.04 -6.58 -4.36
CA GLN A 115 5.41 -7.26 -5.48
C GLN A 115 5.88 -8.71 -5.63
N SER A 116 5.18 -9.49 -6.46
CA SER A 116 5.41 -10.94 -6.64
C SER A 116 6.83 -11.42 -6.98
N GLN A 117 7.76 -10.54 -7.39
CA GLN A 117 9.15 -10.90 -7.69
C GLN A 117 10.16 -10.17 -6.80
N ALA A 118 9.68 -9.49 -5.76
CA ALA A 118 10.52 -8.74 -4.85
C ALA A 118 11.33 -9.67 -3.94
N THR A 119 12.57 -9.30 -3.67
CA THR A 119 13.40 -9.95 -2.65
C THR A 119 13.91 -8.91 -1.68
N PHE A 120 13.48 -8.98 -0.43
CA PHE A 120 13.90 -8.06 0.64
C PHE A 120 14.69 -8.81 1.71
N ILE A 121 15.88 -8.29 2.04
CA ILE A 121 16.75 -8.86 3.07
C ILE A 121 17.27 -7.74 3.99
N GLY A 122 16.97 -7.79 5.29
CA GLY A 122 17.51 -6.82 6.26
C GLY A 122 16.54 -6.46 7.38
N LYS A 123 16.29 -5.17 7.60
CA LYS A 123 15.31 -4.69 8.59
C LYS A 123 14.31 -3.77 7.92
N ILE A 124 13.04 -3.90 8.30
CA ILE A 124 11.96 -3.06 7.79
C ILE A 124 11.21 -2.42 8.96
N GLN A 125 10.97 -1.12 8.87
CA GLN A 125 10.10 -0.39 9.79
C GLN A 125 9.02 0.28 8.94
N THR A 126 7.75 -0.08 9.17
CA THR A 126 6.64 0.50 8.40
C THR A 126 5.32 0.49 9.15
N GLY A 127 4.40 1.39 8.81
CA GLY A 127 3.02 1.33 9.31
C GLY A 127 2.23 0.18 8.69
N VAL A 128 2.29 0.04 7.35
CA VAL A 128 1.55 -1.00 6.62
C VAL A 128 2.47 -1.75 5.66
N LEU A 129 2.60 -3.07 5.86
CA LEU A 129 3.33 -3.95 4.96
C LEU A 129 2.34 -4.79 4.12
N ILE A 130 2.44 -4.68 2.80
CA ILE A 130 1.71 -5.52 1.84
C ILE A 130 2.70 -6.37 1.08
N VAL A 131 2.46 -7.68 1.07
CA VAL A 131 3.29 -8.67 0.38
C VAL A 131 2.41 -9.42 -0.62
N GLU A 132 2.77 -9.36 -1.90
CA GLU A 132 2.14 -10.15 -2.96
C GLU A 132 2.71 -11.58 -3.02
N ASP A 133 1.93 -12.50 -3.59
CA ASP A 133 2.34 -13.89 -3.80
C ASP A 133 3.61 -13.99 -4.64
N GLY A 134 4.59 -14.77 -4.18
CA GLY A 134 5.89 -14.95 -4.84
C GLY A 134 7.03 -14.04 -4.34
N ALA A 135 6.72 -13.04 -3.48
CA ALA A 135 7.76 -12.22 -2.87
C ALA A 135 8.56 -12.99 -1.81
N VAL A 136 9.87 -12.80 -1.79
CA VAL A 136 10.76 -13.37 -0.77
C VAL A 136 11.10 -12.28 0.24
N PHE A 137 10.58 -12.44 1.46
CA PHE A 137 10.83 -11.52 2.56
C PHE A 137 11.64 -12.21 3.66
N LYS A 138 12.88 -11.76 3.88
CA LYS A 138 13.76 -12.27 4.95
C LYS A 138 14.33 -11.10 5.74
N ALA A 139 13.54 -10.56 6.66
CA ALA A 139 13.94 -9.42 7.45
C ALA A 139 13.30 -9.40 8.84
N ASP A 140 13.91 -8.63 9.73
CA ASP A 140 13.31 -8.22 10.99
C ASP A 140 12.32 -7.09 10.71
N CYS A 141 11.03 -7.29 11.01
CA CYS A 141 9.99 -6.30 10.76
C CYS A 141 9.45 -5.72 12.05
N ASP A 142 9.53 -4.39 12.15
CA ASP A 142 8.84 -3.64 13.18
C ASP A 142 7.69 -2.87 12.51
N ALA A 143 6.48 -3.44 12.62
CA ALA A 143 5.28 -2.81 12.13
C ALA A 143 4.72 -1.91 13.24
N GLY A 144 4.66 -0.60 12.98
CA GLY A 144 4.19 0.39 13.94
C GLY A 144 2.82 0.01 14.52
N SER A 145 2.77 -0.09 15.85
CA SER A 145 1.69 -0.72 16.64
C SER A 145 0.39 0.10 16.73
N ASP A 146 -0.20 0.47 15.59
CA ASP A 146 -1.52 1.11 15.56
C ASP A 146 -2.53 0.31 14.72
N ILE A 147 -2.51 -1.01 14.91
CA ILE A 147 -3.57 -1.92 14.48
C ILE A 147 -4.80 -1.74 15.38
N GLN A 148 -5.57 -0.66 15.17
CA GLN A 148 -6.97 -0.62 15.57
C GLN A 148 -7.77 -1.59 14.69
N GLY A 149 -7.86 -2.86 15.10
CA GLY A 149 -8.92 -3.74 14.58
C GLY A 149 -8.55 -5.17 14.17
N VAL A 150 -7.50 -5.79 14.70
CA VAL A 150 -7.26 -7.23 14.50
C VAL A 150 -6.99 -7.93 15.82
N ASP A 151 -7.97 -7.87 16.73
CA ASP A 151 -8.00 -8.72 17.93
C ASP A 151 -9.37 -9.39 18.02
N ARG A 152 -9.67 -10.26 17.05
CA ARG A 152 -10.72 -11.29 17.16
C ARG A 152 -10.35 -12.47 16.27
N LEU A 153 -10.33 -13.67 16.87
CA LEU A 153 -10.06 -14.99 16.32
C LEU A 153 -8.60 -15.47 16.33
N SER A 154 -8.10 -15.85 17.51
CA SER A 154 -7.64 -17.22 17.72
C SER A 154 -7.48 -17.52 19.20
N ASP A 155 -8.61 -17.66 19.90
CA ASP A 155 -8.66 -18.31 21.21
C ASP A 155 -9.87 -19.25 21.23
N GLU A 156 -9.77 -20.38 20.52
CA GLU A 156 -10.56 -21.58 20.81
C GLU A 156 -9.79 -22.80 20.28
N THR A 157 -8.80 -23.30 21.03
CA THR A 157 -8.46 -24.73 20.96
C THR A 157 -7.86 -25.24 22.27
N GLU A 158 -8.62 -25.15 23.37
CA GLU A 158 -8.46 -26.07 24.50
C GLU A 158 -9.85 -26.50 24.98
N GLU A 159 -10.26 -27.71 24.59
CA GLU A 159 -10.90 -28.72 25.46
C GLU A 159 -11.42 -29.90 24.61
N VAL A 160 -10.61 -30.97 24.53
CA VAL A 160 -11.16 -32.32 24.42
C VAL A 160 -10.60 -33.12 25.59
N GLN A 161 -11.32 -33.09 26.71
CA GLN A 161 -11.20 -34.09 27.76
C GLN A 161 -12.22 -35.22 27.49
N ARG A 162 -11.75 -36.46 27.72
CA ARG A 162 -12.50 -37.74 27.82
C ARG A 162 -12.89 -38.30 26.44
N GLU A 163 -12.70 -39.58 26.12
CA GLU A 163 -12.95 -40.80 26.88
C GLU A 163 -12.33 -42.00 26.11
N GLU A 164 -12.40 -43.22 26.67
CA GLU A 164 -11.92 -44.54 26.19
C GLU A 164 -10.49 -44.91 26.61
N ALA A 165 -10.22 -46.00 27.33
CA ALA A 165 -11.05 -47.03 27.97
C ALA A 165 -10.17 -47.79 28.97
#